data_AF-A0A924N3K0-F1
#
_entry.id   AF-A0A924N3K0-F1
#
_cell.length_a   1.000
_cell.length_b   1.000
_cell.length_c   1.000
_cell.angle_alpha   90.00
_cell.angle_beta   90.00
_cell.angle_gamma   90.00
#
_symmetry.space_group_name_H-M   'P 1'
#
loop_
_entity.id
_entity.type
_entity.pdbx_description
1 polymer ?
#
loop_
_entity_poly.entity_id
_entity_poly.type
_entity_poly.pdbx_seq_one_letter_code
_entity_poly.pdbx_strand_id
1 'polypeptide(L)'
;VVVIKASDYTFDAPASIPAGYNTFRLSNGGKELHHVQIVQLLQGKTFADFTESMKKQGPPPVWAKVVGGPNASAPSGPVSEATVKLDAGNYALLCVIPSPDGTPHVMKGMVRPLTVIAASGEKAAEPKADVTVHLNDYGFVMPHTLTKGTHTFKIVNDAMQPHEMLVVALAPGKTVNDMASWVAGGMKGPPPAMPVGGVTGMAKGTSNVIPVEMKAGEYGLLCFMPDAKDGKPHVDHGMMAQLRVK
;
A
#
# COMPACT_ATOMS: atom_id res chain seq x y z
N VAL A 1 -12.93 7.75 -9.58
CA VAL A 1 -12.65 6.81 -8.48
C VAL A 1 -12.82 5.40 -9.01
N VAL A 2 -11.87 4.51 -8.75
CA VAL A 2 -11.87 3.09 -9.10
C VAL A 2 -12.16 2.30 -7.82
N VAL A 3 -13.35 1.72 -7.72
CA VAL A 3 -13.71 0.91 -6.54
C VAL A 3 -13.18 -0.51 -6.74
N ILE A 4 -12.47 -1.02 -5.72
CA ILE A 4 -12.00 -2.39 -5.61
C ILE A 4 -12.67 -3.00 -4.40
N LYS A 5 -13.46 -4.06 -4.60
CA LYS A 5 -13.99 -4.85 -3.49
C LYS A 5 -13.10 -6.06 -3.29
N ALA A 6 -12.56 -6.20 -2.09
CA ALA A 6 -11.83 -7.39 -1.68
C ALA A 6 -12.78 -8.31 -0.90
N SER A 7 -12.74 -9.59 -1.25
CA SER A 7 -13.15 -10.69 -0.39
C SER A 7 -11.92 -11.58 -0.19
N ASP A 8 -11.98 -12.54 0.71
CA ASP A 8 -10.82 -13.41 0.95
C ASP A 8 -10.37 -14.07 -0.36
N TYR A 9 -9.12 -13.76 -0.72
CA TYR A 9 -8.38 -14.27 -1.87
C TYR A 9 -8.86 -13.80 -3.26
N THR A 10 -9.69 -12.76 -3.35
CA THR A 10 -10.16 -12.25 -4.64
C THR A 10 -10.44 -10.75 -4.64
N PHE A 11 -10.37 -10.15 -5.84
CA PHE A 11 -10.73 -8.77 -6.09
C PHE A 11 -11.85 -8.69 -7.14
N ASP A 12 -12.90 -7.94 -6.84
CA ASP A 12 -13.82 -7.38 -7.83
C ASP A 12 -13.40 -5.94 -8.14
N ALA A 13 -13.07 -5.69 -9.41
CA ALA A 13 -12.55 -4.42 -9.90
C ALA A 13 -12.71 -4.35 -11.43
N PRO A 14 -12.68 -3.16 -12.05
CA PRO A 14 -12.80 -3.05 -13.50
C PRO A 14 -11.63 -3.71 -14.23
N ALA A 15 -11.88 -4.19 -15.45
CA ALA A 15 -10.83 -4.76 -16.32
C ALA A 15 -9.92 -3.67 -16.91
N SER A 16 -10.47 -2.47 -17.15
CA SER A 16 -9.73 -1.33 -17.67
C SER A 16 -10.17 0.00 -17.07
N ILE A 17 -9.25 0.97 -17.06
CA ILE A 17 -9.44 2.34 -16.58
C ILE A 17 -8.66 3.33 -17.46
N PRO A 18 -9.03 4.62 -17.52
CA PRO A 18 -8.24 5.62 -18.25
C PRO A 18 -6.91 5.94 -17.54
N ALA A 19 -5.89 6.29 -18.33
CA ALA A 19 -4.62 6.82 -17.84
C ALA A 19 -4.78 8.17 -17.12
N GLY A 20 -3.82 8.50 -16.25
CA GLY A 20 -3.84 9.70 -15.41
C GLY A 20 -3.98 9.37 -13.93
N TYR A 21 -4.36 10.38 -13.14
CA TYR A 21 -4.61 10.21 -11.71
C TYR A 21 -5.92 9.45 -11.48
N ASN A 22 -5.81 8.31 -10.80
CA ASN A 22 -6.93 7.45 -10.43
C ASN A 22 -6.92 7.23 -8.92
N THR A 23 -7.99 7.60 -8.24
CA THR A 23 -8.21 7.24 -6.83
C THR A 23 -8.75 5.82 -6.75
N PHE A 24 -7.96 4.89 -6.24
CA PHE A 24 -8.34 3.52 -5.93
C PHE A 24 -8.92 3.46 -4.53
N ARG A 25 -10.13 2.93 -4.43
CA ARG A 25 -10.90 2.81 -3.20
C ARG A 25 -11.08 1.34 -2.86
N LEU A 26 -10.40 0.87 -1.84
CA LEU A 26 -10.48 -0.51 -1.36
C LEU A 26 -11.58 -0.65 -0.31
N SER A 27 -12.56 -1.51 -0.61
CA SER A 27 -13.59 -1.96 0.33
C SER A 27 -13.33 -3.42 0.70
N ASN A 28 -13.01 -3.68 1.96
CA ASN A 28 -12.77 -5.04 2.44
C ASN A 28 -14.07 -5.67 3.00
N GLY A 29 -14.64 -6.63 2.27
CA GLY A 29 -15.76 -7.48 2.69
C GLY A 29 -15.36 -8.90 3.11
N GLY A 30 -14.05 -9.19 3.18
CA GLY A 30 -13.50 -10.46 3.65
C GLY A 30 -13.36 -10.52 5.17
N LYS A 31 -12.71 -11.59 5.65
CA LYS A 31 -12.40 -11.79 7.08
C LYS A 31 -10.93 -11.51 7.41
N GLU A 32 -10.08 -11.41 6.40
CA GLU A 32 -8.65 -11.11 6.55
C GLU A 32 -8.33 -9.66 6.18
N LEU A 33 -7.15 -9.17 6.59
CA LEU A 33 -6.63 -7.88 6.14
C LEU A 33 -6.34 -7.94 4.64
N HIS A 34 -6.77 -6.93 3.89
CA HIS A 34 -6.51 -6.84 2.45
C HIS A 34 -5.90 -5.49 2.09
N HIS A 35 -4.99 -5.48 1.12
CA HIS A 35 -4.47 -4.27 0.48
C HIS A 35 -4.45 -4.46 -1.04
N VAL A 36 -4.18 -3.39 -1.79
CA VAL A 36 -3.98 -3.48 -3.24
C VAL A 36 -2.61 -2.93 -3.59
N GLN A 37 -1.69 -3.84 -3.90
CA GLN A 37 -0.45 -3.50 -4.57
C GLN A 37 -0.71 -3.41 -6.08
N ILE A 38 -0.43 -2.25 -6.66
CA ILE A 38 -0.49 -2.03 -8.11
C ILE A 38 0.92 -2.18 -8.67
N VAL A 39 1.05 -3.02 -9.70
CA VAL A 39 2.33 -3.32 -10.38
C VAL A 39 2.19 -2.99 -11.85
N GLN A 40 3.01 -2.07 -12.36
CA GLN A 40 3.14 -1.79 -13.79
C GLN A 40 4.01 -2.86 -14.45
N LEU A 41 3.51 -3.44 -15.54
CA LEU A 41 4.21 -4.44 -16.34
C LEU A 41 4.87 -3.73 -17.53
N LEU A 42 6.15 -3.40 -17.35
CA LEU A 42 6.96 -2.68 -18.33
C LEU A 42 7.36 -3.58 -19.51
N GLN A 43 7.98 -2.98 -20.53
CA GLN A 43 8.56 -3.72 -21.67
C GLN A 43 7.53 -4.58 -22.44
N GLY A 44 6.27 -4.14 -22.45
CA GLY A 44 5.18 -4.86 -23.12
C GLY A 44 4.77 -6.17 -22.43
N LYS A 45 5.24 -6.42 -21.20
CA LYS A 45 4.92 -7.65 -20.46
C LYS A 45 3.44 -7.76 -20.15
N THR A 46 2.96 -8.99 -20.22
CA THR A 46 1.56 -9.36 -20.03
C THR A 46 1.31 -9.86 -18.62
N PHE A 47 0.03 -9.95 -18.24
CA PHE A 47 -0.36 -10.59 -16.99
C PHE A 47 0.06 -12.07 -16.93
N ALA A 48 0.10 -12.76 -18.08
CA ALA A 48 0.60 -14.13 -18.16
C ALA A 48 2.11 -14.20 -17.85
N ASP A 49 2.92 -13.28 -18.38
CA ASP A 49 4.33 -13.16 -18.01
C ASP A 49 4.49 -12.93 -16.50
N PHE A 50 3.63 -12.07 -15.92
CA PHE A 50 3.62 -11.78 -14.49
C PHE A 50 3.33 -13.02 -13.64
N THR A 51 2.24 -13.72 -13.91
CA THR A 51 1.87 -14.94 -13.17
C THR A 51 2.88 -16.06 -13.34
N GLU A 52 3.49 -16.20 -14.51
CA GLU A 52 4.58 -17.16 -14.73
C GLU A 52 5.84 -16.78 -13.95
N SER A 53 6.16 -15.49 -13.86
CA SER A 53 7.29 -15.02 -13.05
C SER A 53 7.11 -15.30 -11.55
N MET A 54 5.89 -15.21 -11.04
CA MET A 54 5.59 -15.49 -9.62
C MET A 54 5.76 -16.96 -9.22
N LYS A 55 5.73 -17.89 -10.17
CA LYS A 55 6.02 -19.31 -9.90
C LYS A 55 7.51 -19.57 -9.68
N LYS A 56 8.36 -18.64 -10.12
CA LYS A 56 9.81 -18.74 -9.98
C LYS A 56 10.23 -18.18 -8.63
N GLN A 57 11.13 -18.86 -7.95
CA GLN A 57 11.76 -18.33 -6.75
C GLN A 57 12.79 -17.26 -7.14
N GLY A 58 12.87 -16.20 -6.35
CA GLY A 58 13.87 -15.13 -6.54
C GLY A 58 13.29 -13.73 -6.43
N PRO A 59 14.12 -12.69 -6.68
CA PRO A 59 13.68 -11.32 -6.64
C PRO A 59 12.64 -11.02 -7.73
N PRO A 60 11.73 -10.06 -7.52
CA PRO A 60 10.82 -9.59 -8.55
C PRO A 60 11.59 -9.15 -9.81
N PRO A 61 11.07 -9.46 -11.01
CA PRO A 61 11.73 -9.06 -12.24
C PRO A 61 11.71 -7.53 -12.41
N VAL A 62 12.77 -6.97 -13.01
CA VAL A 62 12.94 -5.51 -13.19
C VAL A 62 11.82 -4.84 -14.01
N TRP A 63 11.06 -5.60 -14.81
CA TRP A 63 9.92 -5.09 -15.56
C TRP A 63 8.62 -5.04 -14.74
N ALA A 64 8.58 -5.62 -13.53
CA ALA A 64 7.45 -5.55 -12.62
C ALA A 64 7.66 -4.41 -11.61
N LYS A 65 7.26 -3.19 -12.00
CA LYS A 65 7.46 -1.99 -11.19
C LYS A 65 6.28 -1.76 -10.26
N VAL A 66 6.51 -1.78 -8.95
CA VAL A 66 5.49 -1.41 -7.96
C VAL A 66 5.24 0.11 -7.98
N VAL A 67 3.98 0.53 -8.05
CA VAL A 67 3.58 1.95 -8.21
C VAL A 67 2.67 2.45 -7.08
N GLY A 68 2.58 1.70 -5.98
CA GLY A 68 1.70 1.98 -4.85
C GLY A 68 0.30 1.38 -5.00
N GLY A 69 -0.69 2.07 -4.42
CA GLY A 69 -2.05 1.58 -4.22
C GLY A 69 -2.45 1.63 -2.73
N PRO A 70 -3.74 1.43 -2.40
CA PRO A 70 -4.22 1.52 -1.02
C PRO A 70 -3.62 0.41 -0.15
N ASN A 71 -3.04 0.80 0.99
CA ASN A 71 -2.48 -0.15 1.97
C ASN A 71 -3.61 -0.83 2.79
N ALA A 72 -3.25 -1.63 3.79
CA ALA A 72 -4.12 -2.56 4.50
C ALA A 72 -5.44 -1.94 4.97
N SER A 73 -6.52 -2.68 4.77
CA SER A 73 -7.86 -2.40 5.26
C SER A 73 -8.31 -3.58 6.11
N ALA A 74 -8.74 -3.32 7.34
CA ALA A 74 -9.34 -4.34 8.21
C ALA A 74 -10.73 -4.78 7.70
N PRO A 75 -11.19 -5.99 8.04
CA PRO A 75 -12.59 -6.40 7.86
C PRO A 75 -13.54 -5.39 8.47
N SER A 76 -14.54 -4.93 7.71
CA SER A 76 -15.48 -3.89 8.14
C SER A 76 -14.81 -2.60 8.65
N GLY A 77 -13.53 -2.39 8.31
CA GLY A 77 -12.74 -1.22 8.70
C GLY A 77 -13.02 -0.01 7.81
N PRO A 78 -12.33 1.11 8.06
CA PRO A 78 -12.36 2.25 7.18
C PRO A 78 -11.96 1.87 5.75
N VAL A 79 -12.54 2.56 4.79
CA VAL A 79 -12.13 2.44 3.39
C VAL A 79 -10.70 2.93 3.25
N SER A 80 -9.82 2.12 2.65
CA SER A 80 -8.44 2.50 2.32
C SER A 80 -8.40 3.08 0.91
N GLU A 81 -7.79 4.24 0.73
CA GLU A 81 -7.75 4.95 -0.55
C GLU A 81 -6.35 5.41 -0.92
N ALA A 82 -6.01 5.29 -2.21
CA ALA A 82 -4.82 5.91 -2.76
C ALA A 82 -5.06 6.43 -4.17
N THR A 83 -4.63 7.68 -4.40
CA THR A 83 -4.61 8.29 -5.73
C THR A 83 -3.25 8.06 -6.37
N VAL A 84 -3.27 7.32 -7.47
CA VAL A 84 -2.08 6.87 -8.20
C VAL A 84 -2.10 7.45 -9.60
N LYS A 85 -0.97 7.98 -10.07
CA LYS A 85 -0.81 8.37 -11.48
C LYS A 85 -0.39 7.15 -12.30
N LEU A 86 -1.19 6.78 -13.28
CA LEU A 86 -0.94 5.62 -14.13
C LEU A 86 -0.83 6.01 -15.60
N ASP A 87 0.23 5.55 -16.26
CA ASP A 87 0.36 5.66 -17.72
C ASP A 87 -0.39 4.50 -18.40
N ALA A 88 -0.71 4.66 -19.69
CA ALA A 88 -1.30 3.57 -20.47
C ALA A 88 -0.39 2.34 -20.49
N GLY A 89 -0.95 1.15 -20.30
CA GLY A 89 -0.17 -0.09 -20.25
C GLY A 89 -0.87 -1.22 -19.48
N ASN A 90 -0.11 -2.29 -19.26
CA ASN A 90 -0.55 -3.48 -18.54
C ASN A 90 -0.15 -3.40 -17.07
N TYR A 91 -1.06 -3.79 -16.18
CA TYR A 91 -0.86 -3.78 -14.74
C TYR A 91 -1.37 -5.08 -14.12
N ALA A 92 -0.85 -5.39 -12.94
CA ALA A 92 -1.41 -6.39 -12.04
C ALA A 92 -1.83 -5.71 -10.73
N LEU A 93 -2.97 -6.15 -10.19
CA LEU A 93 -3.43 -5.86 -8.84
C LEU A 93 -3.23 -7.12 -8.01
N LEU A 94 -2.59 -7.02 -6.85
CA LEU A 94 -2.32 -8.18 -6.00
C LEU A 94 -2.35 -7.85 -4.50
N CYS A 95 -2.60 -8.86 -3.68
CA CYS A 95 -2.48 -8.79 -2.23
C CYS A 95 -1.36 -9.73 -1.74
N VAL A 96 -0.29 -9.17 -1.16
CA VAL A 96 0.78 -9.97 -0.52
C VAL A 96 0.62 -10.17 0.99
N ILE A 97 -0.47 -9.70 1.61
CA ILE A 97 -0.67 -9.90 3.05
C ILE A 97 -0.76 -11.41 3.31
N PRO A 98 -0.01 -11.95 4.30
CA PRO A 98 -0.10 -13.36 4.64
C PRO A 98 -1.40 -13.65 5.39
N SER A 99 -2.01 -14.78 5.04
CA SER A 99 -3.08 -15.38 5.82
C SER A 99 -2.59 -15.86 7.20
N PRO A 100 -3.50 -16.23 8.13
CA PRO A 100 -3.12 -16.82 9.41
C PRO A 100 -2.24 -18.08 9.31
N ASP A 101 -2.28 -18.78 8.18
CA ASP A 101 -1.40 -19.92 7.88
C ASP A 101 -0.02 -19.51 7.32
N GLY A 102 0.27 -18.20 7.24
CA GLY A 102 1.50 -17.62 6.73
C GLY A 102 1.57 -17.50 5.20
N THR A 103 0.61 -18.04 4.46
CA THR A 103 0.64 -18.01 2.99
C THR A 103 0.14 -16.65 2.47
N PRO A 104 0.90 -15.93 1.63
CA PRO A 104 0.44 -14.68 1.01
C PRO A 104 -0.84 -14.87 0.18
N HIS A 105 -1.79 -13.95 0.26
CA HIS A 105 -3.06 -14.06 -0.50
C HIS A 105 -2.88 -14.21 -2.00
N VAL A 106 -1.87 -13.59 -2.59
CA VAL A 106 -1.52 -13.74 -4.01
C VAL A 106 -1.26 -15.20 -4.37
N MET A 107 -0.64 -15.97 -3.48
CA MET A 107 -0.40 -17.41 -3.66
C MET A 107 -1.68 -18.24 -3.51
N LYS A 108 -2.73 -17.67 -2.90
CA LYS A 108 -4.08 -18.23 -2.84
C LYS A 108 -4.99 -17.74 -3.98
N GLY A 109 -4.47 -16.96 -4.92
CA GLY A 109 -5.19 -16.48 -6.11
C GLY A 109 -5.57 -15.00 -6.09
N MET A 110 -5.18 -14.23 -5.07
CA MET A 110 -5.54 -12.82 -4.95
C MET A 110 -4.70 -11.89 -5.84
N VAL A 111 -4.86 -12.08 -7.15
CA VAL A 111 -4.17 -11.35 -8.19
C VAL A 111 -5.03 -11.26 -9.44
N ARG A 112 -5.07 -10.09 -10.09
CA ARG A 112 -5.84 -9.91 -11.32
C ARG A 112 -5.21 -8.88 -12.25
N PRO A 113 -5.46 -8.97 -13.57
CA PRO A 113 -5.00 -7.97 -14.52
C PRO A 113 -5.78 -6.66 -14.38
N LEU A 114 -5.13 -5.57 -14.75
CA LEU A 114 -5.75 -4.27 -15.02
C LEU A 114 -5.10 -3.68 -16.28
N THR A 115 -5.91 -3.20 -17.22
CA THR A 115 -5.42 -2.48 -18.41
C THR A 115 -5.67 -0.99 -18.25
N VAL A 116 -4.63 -0.17 -18.32
CA VAL A 116 -4.79 1.28 -18.36
C VAL A 116 -4.78 1.72 -19.82
N ILE A 117 -5.87 2.30 -20.28
CA ILE A 117 -6.04 2.76 -21.65
C ILE A 117 -5.74 4.25 -21.76
N ALA A 118 -5.43 4.73 -22.97
CA ALA A 118 -5.28 6.16 -23.21
C ALA A 118 -6.55 6.90 -22.76
N ALA A 119 -6.37 7.98 -22.00
CA ALA A 119 -7.50 8.80 -21.58
C ALA A 119 -8.10 9.56 -22.77
N SER A 120 -9.43 9.54 -22.89
CA SER A 120 -10.17 10.47 -23.73
C SER A 120 -10.74 11.59 -22.84
N GLY A 121 -10.48 12.84 -23.21
CA GLY A 121 -10.97 14.01 -22.47
C GLY A 121 -10.03 14.53 -21.38
N GLU A 122 -10.59 15.33 -20.46
CA GLU A 122 -9.85 16.02 -19.42
C GLU A 122 -9.28 15.05 -18.39
N LYS A 123 -7.99 15.21 -18.08
CA LYS A 123 -7.29 14.38 -17.10
C LYS A 123 -7.58 14.91 -15.71
N ALA A 124 -7.95 14.03 -14.78
CA ALA A 124 -8.04 14.38 -13.36
C ALA A 124 -6.70 14.97 -12.88
N ALA A 125 -6.77 16.08 -12.14
CA ALA A 125 -5.61 16.69 -11.51
C ALA A 125 -5.13 15.86 -10.30
N GLU A 126 -3.85 16.01 -9.94
CA GLU A 126 -3.36 15.51 -8.64
C GLU A 126 -4.11 16.21 -7.51
N PRO A 127 -4.63 15.49 -6.50
CA PRO A 127 -5.22 16.13 -5.33
C PRO A 127 -4.18 16.99 -4.60
N LYS A 128 -4.58 18.18 -4.15
CA LYS A 128 -3.71 19.08 -3.40
C LYS A 128 -3.43 18.50 -2.01
N ALA A 129 -2.15 18.23 -1.74
CA ALA A 129 -1.68 17.79 -0.43
C ALA A 129 -1.42 18.96 0.52
N ASP A 130 -1.61 18.73 1.82
CA ASP A 130 -1.22 19.62 2.92
C ASP A 130 -0.01 19.09 3.69
N VAL A 131 0.24 17.78 3.63
CA VAL A 131 1.43 17.12 4.19
C VAL A 131 2.16 16.38 3.08
N THR A 132 3.48 16.54 3.01
CA THR A 132 4.34 15.69 2.17
C THR A 132 5.21 14.82 3.06
N VAL A 133 5.24 13.52 2.76
CA VAL A 133 6.07 12.52 3.43
C VAL A 133 7.08 11.98 2.44
N HIS A 134 8.36 12.07 2.76
CA HIS A 134 9.42 11.47 1.95
C HIS A 134 9.86 10.16 2.60
N LEU A 135 9.75 9.07 1.83
CA LEU A 135 10.32 7.77 2.18
C LEU A 135 11.78 7.79 1.72
N ASN A 136 12.70 7.77 2.66
CA ASN A 136 14.13 7.91 2.39
C ASN A 136 14.93 6.91 3.21
N ASP A 137 15.48 5.90 2.53
CA ASP A 137 16.07 4.71 3.14
C ASP A 137 15.14 4.15 4.24
N TYR A 138 15.62 3.98 5.47
CA TYR A 138 14.82 3.45 6.58
C TYR A 138 14.06 4.54 7.36
N GLY A 139 13.68 5.64 6.72
CA GLY A 139 13.08 6.80 7.39
C GLY A 139 11.83 7.36 6.73
N PHE A 140 10.96 7.93 7.56
CA PHE A 140 9.85 8.79 7.15
C PHE A 140 10.19 10.24 7.48
N VAL A 141 10.37 11.09 6.46
CA VAL A 141 10.63 12.53 6.65
C VAL A 141 9.33 13.30 6.45
N MET A 142 8.79 13.85 7.54
CA MET A 142 7.55 14.63 7.57
C MET A 142 7.46 15.50 8.83
N PRO A 143 6.51 16.45 8.92
CA PRO A 143 6.28 17.20 10.15
C PRO A 143 5.97 16.29 11.34
N HIS A 144 6.55 16.59 12.50
CA HIS A 144 6.42 15.77 13.71
C HIS A 144 5.08 15.93 14.45
N THR A 145 4.24 16.88 14.04
CA THR A 145 2.96 17.17 14.70
C THR A 145 1.87 17.38 13.66
N LEU A 146 0.74 16.71 13.88
CA LEU A 146 -0.48 16.87 13.09
C LEU A 146 -1.64 17.21 14.02
N THR A 147 -2.58 18.00 13.53
CA THR A 147 -3.84 18.29 14.23
C THR A 147 -4.87 17.22 13.92
N LYS A 148 -5.89 17.07 14.76
CA LYS A 148 -7.09 16.31 14.37
C LYS A 148 -7.72 16.90 13.09
N GLY A 149 -8.36 16.04 12.30
CA GLY A 149 -9.00 16.39 11.04
C GLY A 149 -8.52 15.50 9.89
N THR A 150 -9.03 15.78 8.69
CA THR A 150 -8.58 15.11 7.47
C THR A 150 -7.34 15.82 6.94
N HIS A 151 -6.25 15.07 6.77
CA HIS A 151 -5.05 15.52 6.07
C HIS A 151 -4.93 14.80 4.74
N THR A 152 -4.44 15.50 3.73
CA THR A 152 -4.11 14.93 2.42
C THR A 152 -2.61 14.78 2.29
N PHE A 153 -2.12 13.56 2.43
CA PHE A 153 -0.70 13.24 2.35
C PHE A 153 -0.30 12.98 0.91
N LYS A 154 0.77 13.65 0.45
CA LYS A 154 1.56 13.21 -0.68
C LYS A 154 2.75 12.40 -0.16
N ILE A 155 2.81 11.12 -0.50
CA ILE A 155 3.93 10.26 -0.15
C ILE A 155 4.80 10.11 -1.37
N VAL A 156 6.09 10.39 -1.22
CA VAL A 156 7.10 10.30 -2.28
C VAL A 156 8.17 9.31 -1.86
N ASN A 157 8.50 8.35 -2.71
CA ASN A 157 9.68 7.51 -2.47
C ASN A 157 10.91 8.10 -3.15
N ASP A 158 11.83 8.65 -2.36
CA ASP A 158 13.10 9.20 -2.84
C ASP A 158 14.24 8.17 -2.84
N ALA A 159 14.07 7.08 -2.11
CA ALA A 159 15.08 6.05 -1.94
C ALA A 159 15.25 5.16 -3.17
N MET A 160 16.36 4.42 -3.22
CA MET A 160 16.62 3.44 -4.28
C MET A 160 15.72 2.20 -4.18
N GLN A 161 15.41 1.78 -2.96
CA GLN A 161 14.58 0.61 -2.74
C GLN A 161 13.09 0.99 -2.78
N PRO A 162 12.21 0.05 -3.15
CA PRO A 162 10.78 0.25 -2.98
C PRO A 162 10.41 0.36 -1.49
N HIS A 163 9.63 1.38 -1.13
CA HIS A 163 9.10 1.56 0.21
C HIS A 163 7.59 1.63 0.19
N GLU A 164 6.98 1.27 1.31
CA GLU A 164 5.56 1.50 1.57
C GLU A 164 5.41 2.44 2.78
N MET A 165 4.20 2.90 3.02
CA MET A 165 3.84 3.55 4.27
C MET A 165 2.49 3.03 4.71
N LEU A 166 2.47 2.12 5.69
CA LEU A 166 1.26 1.77 6.42
C LEU A 166 1.01 2.83 7.50
N VAL A 167 -0.21 3.36 7.56
CA VAL A 167 -0.65 4.24 8.66
C VAL A 167 -1.59 3.46 9.56
N VAL A 168 -1.29 3.40 10.86
CA VAL A 168 -2.14 2.76 11.86
C VAL A 168 -2.53 3.74 12.97
N ALA A 169 -3.75 3.63 13.48
CA ALA A 169 -4.16 4.21 14.76
C ALA A 169 -3.85 3.19 15.87
N LEU A 170 -2.98 3.57 16.81
CA LEU A 170 -2.55 2.71 17.92
C LEU A 170 -3.68 2.62 18.96
N ALA A 171 -3.91 1.42 19.49
CA ALA A 171 -4.83 1.24 20.60
C ALA A 171 -4.28 1.92 21.88
N PRO A 172 -5.13 2.26 22.87
CA PRO A 172 -4.68 2.92 24.10
C PRO A 172 -3.51 2.19 24.78
N GLY A 173 -2.42 2.91 25.01
CA GLY A 173 -1.20 2.39 25.63
C GLY A 173 -0.33 1.50 24.73
N LYS A 174 -0.66 1.33 23.45
CA LYS A 174 0.16 0.61 22.47
C LYS A 174 1.12 1.54 21.74
N THR A 175 2.19 0.94 21.23
CA THR A 175 3.30 1.60 20.53
C THR A 175 3.47 1.06 19.12
N VAL A 176 4.22 1.78 18.28
CA VAL A 176 4.61 1.28 16.95
C VAL A 176 5.42 -0.02 17.03
N ASN A 177 6.22 -0.20 18.09
CA ASN A 177 6.97 -1.45 18.33
C ASN A 177 6.06 -2.64 18.64
N ASP A 178 4.95 -2.42 19.36
CA ASP A 178 3.95 -3.46 19.59
C ASP A 178 3.35 -3.93 18.26
N MET A 179 3.08 -3.00 17.34
CA MET A 179 2.58 -3.32 16.00
C MET A 179 3.61 -4.12 15.18
N ALA A 180 4.87 -3.67 15.15
CA ALA A 180 5.93 -4.40 14.46
C ALA A 180 6.10 -5.83 15.02
N SER A 181 6.11 -5.97 16.35
CA SER A 181 6.23 -7.26 17.04
C SER A 181 5.03 -8.18 16.78
N TRP A 182 3.81 -7.62 16.72
CA TRP A 182 2.60 -8.37 16.42
C TRP A 182 2.61 -8.93 14.99
N VAL A 183 3.07 -8.14 14.01
CA VAL A 183 3.24 -8.61 12.62
C VAL A 183 4.32 -9.69 12.54
N ALA A 184 5.49 -9.47 13.15
CA ALA A 184 6.57 -10.47 13.20
C ALA A 184 6.14 -11.78 13.89
N GLY A 185 5.23 -11.70 14.87
CA GLY A 185 4.61 -12.85 15.54
C GLY A 185 3.52 -13.58 14.74
N GLY A 186 3.28 -13.18 13.48
CA GLY A 186 2.28 -13.80 12.61
C GLY A 186 0.86 -13.30 12.86
N MET A 187 0.71 -12.06 13.36
CA MET A 187 -0.59 -11.38 13.52
C MET A 187 -1.57 -12.15 14.43
N LYS A 188 -1.05 -12.80 15.47
CA LYS A 188 -1.82 -13.63 16.40
C LYS A 188 -2.40 -12.80 17.55
N GLY A 189 -3.64 -13.12 17.94
CA GLY A 189 -4.33 -12.42 19.02
C GLY A 189 -4.81 -11.02 18.63
N PRO A 190 -5.29 -10.21 19.60
CA PRO A 190 -5.83 -8.89 19.32
C PRO A 190 -4.79 -7.95 18.70
N PRO A 191 -5.13 -7.21 17.63
CA PRO A 191 -4.18 -6.29 17.01
C PRO A 191 -3.92 -5.08 17.94
N PRO A 192 -2.66 -4.62 18.05
CA PRO A 192 -2.32 -3.45 18.88
C PRO A 192 -2.69 -2.11 18.21
N ALA A 193 -3.12 -2.15 16.94
CA ALA A 193 -3.44 -0.98 16.15
C ALA A 193 -4.46 -1.34 15.05
N MET A 194 -5.19 -0.35 14.55
CA MET A 194 -6.07 -0.50 13.40
C MET A 194 -5.46 0.25 12.20
N PRO A 195 -5.40 -0.34 11.00
CA PRO A 195 -4.98 0.39 9.82
C PRO A 195 -6.00 1.47 9.47
N VAL A 196 -5.51 2.64 9.11
CA VAL A 196 -6.34 3.83 8.80
C VAL A 196 -5.99 4.46 7.46
N GLY A 197 -5.04 3.87 6.73
CA GLY A 197 -4.64 4.30 5.40
C GLY A 197 -3.20 3.93 5.12
N GLY A 198 -2.64 4.59 4.11
CA GLY A 198 -1.29 4.35 3.65
C GLY A 198 -1.22 3.97 2.19
N VAL A 199 -0.01 3.75 1.73
CA VAL A 199 0.30 3.34 0.36
C VAL A 199 1.14 2.07 0.39
N THR A 200 0.84 1.13 -0.51
CA THR A 200 1.65 -0.08 -0.71
C THR A 200 2.99 0.26 -1.38
N GLY A 201 3.81 -0.76 -1.67
CA GLY A 201 5.15 -0.60 -2.23
C GLY A 201 5.20 0.34 -3.43
N MET A 202 6.08 1.32 -3.35
CA MET A 202 6.32 2.36 -4.34
C MET A 202 7.76 2.30 -4.79
N ALA A 203 8.04 2.11 -6.08
CA ALA A 203 9.40 2.19 -6.61
C ALA A 203 9.95 3.63 -6.51
N LYS A 204 11.27 3.78 -6.64
CA LYS A 204 11.95 5.09 -6.65
C LYS A 204 11.25 6.09 -7.57
N GLY A 205 11.08 7.31 -7.08
CA GLY A 205 10.52 8.45 -7.80
C GLY A 205 9.02 8.34 -8.07
N THR A 206 8.33 7.35 -7.49
CA THR A 206 6.87 7.29 -7.55
C THR A 206 6.27 8.03 -6.36
N SER A 207 5.07 8.57 -6.56
CA SER A 207 4.30 9.23 -5.51
C SER A 207 2.83 8.87 -5.57
N ASN A 208 2.20 8.81 -4.41
CA ASN A 208 0.78 8.55 -4.24
C ASN A 208 0.19 9.62 -3.31
N VAL A 209 -1.11 9.91 -3.46
CA VAL A 209 -1.82 10.87 -2.61
C VAL A 209 -2.96 10.18 -1.89
N ILE A 210 -3.01 10.29 -0.56
CA ILE A 210 -4.03 9.67 0.28
C ILE A 210 -4.70 10.71 1.20
N PRO A 211 -6.03 10.68 1.34
CA PRO A 211 -6.69 11.32 2.47
C PRO A 211 -6.63 10.40 3.69
N VAL A 212 -6.36 10.94 4.87
CA VAL A 212 -6.49 10.21 6.14
C VAL A 212 -7.23 11.09 7.14
N GLU A 213 -8.34 10.57 7.67
CA GLU A 213 -9.02 11.19 8.82
C GLU A 213 -8.28 10.82 10.10
N MET A 214 -7.71 11.83 10.77
CA MET A 214 -6.99 11.66 12.02
C MET A 214 -7.80 12.21 13.20
N LYS A 215 -8.11 11.35 14.16
CA LYS A 215 -8.67 11.71 15.46
C LYS A 215 -7.52 12.00 16.44
N ALA A 216 -7.81 12.65 17.56
CA ALA A 216 -6.81 12.77 18.62
C ALA A 216 -6.38 11.38 19.10
N GLY A 217 -5.07 11.12 19.20
CA GLY A 217 -4.55 9.79 19.51
C GLY A 217 -3.10 9.58 19.08
N GLU A 218 -2.64 8.34 19.23
CA GLU A 218 -1.30 7.88 18.84
C GLU A 218 -1.40 7.13 17.51
N TYR A 219 -0.49 7.42 16.58
CA TYR A 219 -0.44 6.82 15.25
C TYR A 219 0.95 6.26 14.98
N GLY A 220 1.00 5.16 14.23
CA GLY A 220 2.23 4.54 13.74
C GLY A 220 2.34 4.64 12.23
N LEU A 221 3.57 4.85 11.74
CA LEU A 221 3.97 4.69 10.34
C LEU A 221 4.95 3.53 10.27
N LEU A 222 4.71 2.57 9.37
CA LEU A 222 5.55 1.37 9.24
C LEU A 222 5.80 1.03 7.76
N CYS A 223 6.95 0.42 7.46
CA CYS A 223 7.26 -0.15 6.14
C CYS A 223 7.68 -1.62 6.28
N PHE A 224 6.86 -2.54 5.79
CA PHE A 224 7.14 -3.98 5.82
C PHE A 224 7.74 -4.51 4.51
N MET A 225 8.08 -3.63 3.57
CA MET A 225 8.77 -4.04 2.34
C MET A 225 10.10 -4.74 2.68
N PRO A 226 10.43 -5.86 2.00
CA PRO A 226 11.69 -6.56 2.22
C PRO A 226 12.86 -5.73 1.71
N ASP A 227 13.94 -5.69 2.48
CA ASP A 227 15.18 -5.03 2.12
C ASP A 227 15.89 -5.77 0.98
N ALA A 228 16.40 -5.01 0.02
CA ALA A 228 17.05 -5.57 -1.17
C ALA A 228 18.38 -6.29 -0.88
N LYS A 229 19.01 -6.06 0.28
CA LYS A 229 20.31 -6.66 0.66
C LYS A 229 20.15 -7.95 1.44
N ASP A 230 19.24 -7.97 2.42
CA ASP A 230 19.11 -9.11 3.35
C ASP A 230 17.71 -9.75 3.40
N GLY A 231 16.73 -9.18 2.70
CA GLY A 231 15.35 -9.68 2.64
C GLY A 231 14.52 -9.46 3.90
N LYS A 232 15.08 -8.87 4.97
CA LYS A 232 14.33 -8.53 6.18
C LYS A 232 13.43 -7.33 5.92
N PRO A 233 12.25 -7.24 6.55
CA PRO A 233 11.39 -6.08 6.37
C PRO A 233 12.07 -4.79 6.85
N HIS A 234 11.81 -3.65 6.20
CA HIS A 234 12.46 -2.38 6.55
C HIS A 234 12.20 -1.93 8.00
N VAL A 235 11.09 -2.33 8.62
CA VAL A 235 10.86 -2.14 10.07
C VAL A 235 11.95 -2.75 10.95
N ASP A 236 12.56 -3.87 10.56
CA ASP A 236 13.67 -4.50 11.30
C ASP A 236 14.96 -3.67 11.22
N HIS A 237 15.06 -2.80 10.22
CA HIS A 237 16.11 -1.79 10.06
C HIS A 237 15.71 -0.43 10.66
N GLY A 238 14.57 -0.36 11.35
CA GLY A 238 14.11 0.83 12.07
C GLY A 238 13.15 1.73 11.26
N MET A 239 12.65 1.30 10.10
CA MET A 239 11.71 2.09 9.29
C MET A 239 10.29 2.10 9.88
N MET A 240 10.18 2.79 11.01
CA MET A 240 8.94 3.04 11.73
C MET A 240 8.99 4.40 12.42
N ALA A 241 7.84 5.04 12.54
CA ALA A 241 7.69 6.28 13.29
C ALA A 241 6.40 6.24 14.10
N GLN A 242 6.39 6.93 15.24
CA GLN A 242 5.18 7.16 16.03
C GLN A 242 4.94 8.66 16.14
N LEU A 243 3.68 9.08 15.97
CA LEU A 243 3.28 10.47 16.05
C LEU A 243 1.99 10.62 16.85
N ARG A 244 1.90 11.74 17.56
CA ARG A 244 0.71 12.09 18.34
C ARG A 244 -0.10 13.16 17.62
N VAL A 245 -1.38 12.88 17.42
CA VAL A 245 -2.37 13.82 16.90
C VAL A 245 -3.09 14.47 18.08
N LYS A 246 -3.13 15.81 18.10
CA LYS A 246 -3.80 16.62 19.13
C LYS A 246 -5.14 17.17 18.65
#